data_AF-Q5Z0F2-F1
#
_entry.id   AF-Q5Z0F2-F1
#
_cell.length_a   1.000
_cell.length_b   1.000
_cell.length_c   1.000
_cell.angle_alpha   90.00
_cell.angle_beta   90.00
_cell.angle_gamma   90.00
#
_symmetry.space_group_name_H-M   'P 1'
#
loop_
_entity.id
_entity.type
_entity.pdbx_description
1 polymer ?
#
loop_
_entity_poly.entity_id
_entity_poly.type
_entity_poly.pdbx_seq_one_letter_code
_entity_poly.pdbx_strand_id
1 'polypeptide(L)' 'MGRLGRSSVRYDFLVTRIPPDAQPPSPAARGALTAVHAPDPAARSRPWPTAVAAALRGTRPPTPEPISPRHQ' A
#
# COMPACT_ATOMS: atom_id res chain seq x y z
N MET A 1 -7.72 -2.76 -1.66
CA MET A 1 -6.77 -3.63 -2.40
C MET A 1 -6.12 -2.81 -3.50
N GLY A 2 -4.79 -2.82 -3.62
CA GLY A 2 -4.11 -2.00 -4.60
C GLY A 2 -4.42 -2.41 -6.06
N ARG A 3 -4.57 -1.43 -6.95
CA ARG A 3 -4.81 -1.65 -8.38
C ARG A 3 -3.62 -1.17 -9.19
N LEU A 4 -2.93 -2.09 -9.87
CA LEU A 4 -1.84 -1.76 -10.78
C LEU A 4 -2.35 -1.57 -12.20
N GLY A 5 -2.15 -0.37 -12.75
CA GLY A 5 -2.33 -0.05 -14.16
C GLY A 5 -1.00 -0.12 -14.94
N ARG A 6 -1.05 0.21 -16.23
CA ARG A 6 0.15 0.20 -17.10
C ARG A 6 1.21 1.21 -16.64
N SER A 7 0.78 2.40 -16.22
CA SER A 7 1.63 3.51 -15.78
C SER A 7 1.24 4.09 -14.43
N SER A 8 0.19 3.55 -13.81
CA SER A 8 -0.31 4.03 -12.51
C SER A 8 -0.42 2.88 -11.52
N VAL A 9 -0.41 3.20 -10.23
CA VAL A 9 -0.72 2.28 -9.15
C VAL A 9 -1.59 3.00 -8.14
N ARG A 10 -2.65 2.35 -7.70
CA ARG A 10 -3.48 2.80 -6.58
C ARG A 10 -3.25 1.90 -5.39
N TYR A 11 -3.08 2.47 -4.21
CA TYR A 11 -3.04 1.72 -2.95
C TYR A 11 -3.88 2.41 -1.88
N ASP A 12 -4.53 1.58 -1.06
CA ASP A 12 -5.21 2.03 0.15
C ASP A 12 -4.21 1.91 1.31
N PHE A 13 -4.20 2.89 2.21
CA PHE A 13 -3.32 2.90 3.37
C PHE A 13 -4.10 3.19 4.66
N LEU A 14 -3.56 2.68 5.76
CA LEU A 14 -4.00 2.95 7.12
C LEU A 14 -2.82 3.59 7.85
N VAL A 15 -3.04 4.77 8.40
CA VAL A 15 -2.12 5.40 9.36
C VAL A 15 -2.56 4.96 10.76
N THR A 16 -1.65 4.39 11.52
CA THR A 16 -1.89 3.92 12.89
C THR A 16 -1.19 4.86 13.86
N ARG A 17 -1.90 5.31 14.90
CA ARG A 17 -1.32 6.02 16.03
C ARG A 17 -0.66 5.00 16.96
N ILE A 18 0.59 5.26 17.32
CA ILE A 18 1.31 4.52 18.36
C ILE A 18 1.37 5.43 19.58
N PRO A 19 0.59 5.17 20.63
CA PRO A 19 0.63 5.96 21.86
C PRO A 19 1.95 5.72 22.62
N PRO A 20 2.42 6.68 23.44
CA PRO A 20 3.64 6.55 24.22
C PRO A 20 3.54 5.55 25.39
N ASP A 21 2.33 5.27 25.86
CA ASP A 21 2.06 4.34 26.96
C ASP A 21 1.70 2.92 26.46
N ALA A 22 1.49 1.98 27.39
CA ALA A 22 1.11 0.58 27.11
C ALA A 22 -0.30 0.40 26.48
N GLN A 23 -0.89 1.46 25.92
CA GLN A 23 -2.14 1.36 25.17
C GLN A 23 -1.91 0.70 23.80
N PRO A 24 -2.88 -0.09 23.31
CA PRO A 24 -2.77 -0.70 22.01
C PRO A 24 -2.78 0.36 20.88
N PRO A 25 -2.03 0.16 19.79
CA PRO A 25 -2.08 1.02 18.62
C PRO A 25 -3.50 1.13 18.05
N SER A 26 -3.88 2.30 17.56
CA SER A 26 -5.23 2.55 17.04
C SER A 26 -5.21 3.22 15.67
N PRO A 27 -6.19 2.94 14.78
CA PRO A 27 -6.36 3.65 13.52
C PRO A 27 -6.45 5.17 13.72
N ALA A 28 -5.62 5.94 13.01
CA ALA A 28 -5.64 7.39 13.03
C ALA A 28 -6.25 7.98 11.74
N ALA A 29 -5.94 7.39 10.59
CA ALA A 29 -6.50 7.81 9.31
C ALA A 29 -6.50 6.65 8.31
N ARG A 30 -7.45 6.67 7.38
CA ARG A 30 -7.45 5.78 6.21
C ARG A 30 -7.49 6.64 4.96
N GLY A 31 -6.79 6.21 3.92
CA GLY A 31 -6.75 6.94 2.67
C GLY A 31 -6.47 6.04 1.49
N ALA A 32 -6.56 6.63 0.31
CA ALA A 32 -6.17 6.01 -0.93
C ALA A 32 -5.25 6.97 -1.70
N LEU A 33 -4.18 6.45 -2.26
CA LEU A 33 -3.24 7.21 -3.08
C LEU A 33 -3.17 6.57 -4.47
N THR A 34 -3.13 7.41 -5.51
CA THR A 34 -2.83 6.99 -6.87
C THR A 34 -1.55 7.66 -7.33
N ALA A 35 -0.53 6.86 -7.65
CA ALA A 35 0.75 7.33 -8.18
C ALA A 35 0.87 6.99 -9.67
N VAL A 36 1.61 7.82 -10.41
CA VAL A 36 1.85 7.66 -11.86
C VAL A 36 3.34 7.69 -12.14
N HIS A 37 3.82 6.78 -12.98
CA HIS A 37 5.19 6.80 -13.47
C HIS A 37 5.36 7.88 -14.54
N ALA A 38 6.04 8.96 -14.17
CA ALA A 38 6.41 10.05 -15.05
C ALA A 38 7.92 10.34 -14.85
N PRO A 39 8.81 9.68 -15.61
CA PRO A 39 10.24 9.94 -15.51
C PRO A 39 10.57 11.33 -16.08
N ASP A 40 11.41 12.10 -15.39
CA ASP A 40 11.95 13.37 -15.90
C ASP A 40 13.00 13.08 -17.00
N PRO A 41 13.03 13.76 -18.16
CA PRO A 41 12.22 14.90 -18.64
C PRO A 41 10.99 14.51 -19.48
N ALA A 42 10.47 13.29 -19.35
CA ALA A 42 9.30 12.90 -20.11
C ALA A 42 8.07 13.72 -19.66
N ALA A 43 7.62 14.63 -20.53
CA ALA A 43 6.39 15.42 -20.35
C ALA A 43 5.09 14.57 -20.27
N ARG A 44 5.18 13.23 -20.25
CA ARG A 44 4.05 12.30 -20.25
C ARG A 44 4.35 11.05 -19.42
N SER A 45 3.29 10.46 -18.88
CA SER A 45 3.39 9.18 -18.18
C SER A 45 3.93 8.07 -19.10
N ARG A 46 4.71 7.16 -18.51
CA ARG A 46 5.30 6.01 -19.19
C ARG A 46 4.91 4.71 -18.50
N PRO A 47 4.94 3.57 -19.21
CA PRO A 47 4.74 2.28 -18.58
C PRO A 47 5.79 2.05 -17.48
N TRP A 48 5.41 1.34 -16.41
CA TRP A 48 6.36 0.94 -15.38
C TRP A 48 7.51 0.11 -15.98
N PRO A 49 8.76 0.31 -15.53
CA PRO A 49 9.84 -0.62 -15.81
C PRO A 49 9.46 -2.05 -15.36
N THR A 50 9.86 -3.08 -16.11
CA THR A 50 9.45 -4.47 -15.86
C THR A 50 9.70 -4.92 -14.43
N ALA A 51 10.88 -4.60 -13.87
CA ALA A 51 11.23 -4.94 -12.50
C ALA A 51 10.30 -4.25 -11.47
N VAL A 52 9.94 -2.99 -11.70
CA VAL A 52 9.02 -2.24 -10.84
C VAL A 52 7.61 -2.81 -10.93
N ALA A 53 7.14 -3.12 -12.15
CA ALA A 53 5.83 -3.75 -12.34
C ALA A 53 5.75 -5.13 -11.66
N ALA A 54 6.83 -5.92 -11.70
CA ALA A 54 6.90 -7.21 -11.02
C ALA A 54 6.83 -7.05 -9.49
N ALA A 55 7.58 -6.10 -8.92
CA ALA A 55 7.54 -5.80 -7.49
C ALA A 55 6.13 -5.36 -7.04
N LEU A 56 5.50 -4.44 -7.78
CA LEU A 56 4.15 -3.93 -7.48
C LEU A 56 3.04 -4.99 -7.64
N ARG A 57 3.28 -6.07 -8.39
CA ARG A 57 2.37 -7.22 -8.44
C ARG A 57 2.53 -8.14 -7.24
N GLY A 58 3.76 -8.29 -6.75
CA GLY A 58 4.09 -9.07 -5.56
C GLY A 58 3.55 -8.48 -4.25
N THR A 59 3.23 -7.18 -4.22
CA THR A 59 2.70 -6.48 -3.05
C THR A 59 1.21 -6.72 -2.76
N ARG A 60 0.63 -7.87 -3.16
CA ARG A 60 -0.68 -8.27 -2.63
C ARG A 60 -0.50 -8.44 -1.12
N PRO A 61 -1.07 -7.58 -0.26
CA PRO A 61 -0.90 -7.76 1.17
C PRO A 61 -1.48 -9.13 1.54
N PRO A 62 -0.85 -9.90 2.43
CA PRO A 62 -1.56 -11.01 3.04
C PRO A 62 -2.83 -10.41 3.66
N THR A 63 -3.99 -10.99 3.34
CA THR A 63 -5.19 -10.74 4.12
C THR A 63 -4.81 -10.97 5.58
N PRO A 64 -4.95 -10.00 6.50
CA PRO A 64 -4.79 -10.32 7.90
C PRO A 64 -5.94 -11.29 8.23
N GLU A 65 -5.63 -12.58 8.34
CA GLU A 65 -6.54 -13.51 9.00
C GLU A 65 -6.75 -12.96 10.42
N PRO A 66 -7.99 -12.92 10.93
CA PRO A 66 -8.24 -12.56 12.30
C PRO A 66 -7.48 -13.56 13.18
N ILE A 67 -6.46 -13.07 13.89
CA ILE A 67 -5.77 -13.84 14.92
C ILE A 67 -6.79 -13.98 16.06
N SER A 68 -7.60 -15.05 16.02
CA SER A 68 -8.41 -15.45 17.16
C SER A 68 -7.46 -15.85 18.30
N PRO A 69 -7.49 -15.18 19.47
CA PRO A 69 -6.67 -15.59 20.59
C PRO A 69 -7.14 -16.97 21.05
N ARG A 70 -6.24 -17.96 20.98
CA ARG A 70 -6.46 -19.24 21.68
C ARG A 70 -6.26 -18.98 23.17
N HIS A 71 -7.37 -18.86 23.90
CA HIS A 71 -7.40 -19.13 25.34
C HIS A 71 -7.69 -20.62 25.52
N GLN A 72 -6.67 -21.40 25.87
CA GLN A 72 -6.75 -22.58 26.73
C GLN A 72 -5.44 -22.73 27.50
#